data_AF-A0A933JYG2-F1
#
_entry.id   AF-A0A933JYG2-F1
#
_cell.length_a   1.000
_cell.length_b   1.000
_cell.length_c   1.000
_cell.angle_alpha   90.00
_cell.angle_beta   90.00
_cell.angle_gamma   90.00
#
_symmetry.space_group_name_H-M   'P 1'
#
loop_
_entity.id
_entity.type
_entity.pdbx_description
1 polymer ?
#
loop_
_entity_poly.entity_id
_entity_poly.type
_entity_poly.pdbx_seq_one_letter_code
_entity_poly.pdbx_strand_id
1 'polypeptide(L)'
;MKYRMIVSMACVFLFTASLFGCAGLPATTGGTTIPPVTPLTPVAKKTTVSERYGENIFYKNFSDITQKLIPGQLIEVPVDLAEYFIARSPKVADLKRFEKEFWEEAGELGYTKQELQTADAPEVIMAIVETVASRITYFNVDGDKNFKARYGKDLLQMDTYFHLKLGDCDKYRDITIALYGIIKNSFDVVKKRNPNLTNVYLSVEKLGGIIRNHAWVTIVILREDSLIISQIDPTFYDSTDVLEAENGYHIILDQNAFRAYFYQGLGDKNIENFSLSYRIFKKVYAGMTNKKIMDELLRGASFGAVRLAYYYPQEAIAEISWINEQYQAKNFRRYLDTLLYRSYKIYSRAGYKQTAEMYKKTLLKEFPKSFWVGQIKIDEKKDEKK
;
A
#
# COMPACT_ATOMS: atom_id res chain seq x y z
N MET A 1 12.50 44.18 -21.03
CA MET A 1 12.22 44.25 -22.48
C MET A 1 11.48 42.99 -22.92
N LYS A 2 10.17 43.09 -23.16
CA LYS A 2 9.36 42.48 -24.24
C LYS A 2 7.91 42.37 -23.77
N TYR A 3 7.09 43.23 -24.39
CA TYR A 3 5.64 43.27 -24.33
C TYR A 3 5.01 41.98 -24.87
N ARG A 4 3.90 41.53 -24.27
CA ARG A 4 2.76 40.87 -24.95
C ARG A 4 1.57 40.87 -23.99
N MET A 5 0.68 41.85 -24.12
CA MET A 5 -0.60 41.82 -24.86
C MET A 5 -1.68 40.96 -24.18
N ILE A 6 -2.54 41.68 -23.46
CA ILE A 6 -3.82 41.25 -22.90
C ILE A 6 -4.81 41.08 -24.06
N VAL A 7 -5.46 39.92 -24.17
CA VAL A 7 -6.71 39.77 -24.92
C VAL A 7 -7.74 39.18 -23.98
N SER A 8 -8.70 40.02 -23.62
CA SER A 8 -9.92 39.67 -22.90
C SER A 8 -10.89 39.05 -23.89
N MET A 9 -11.47 37.90 -23.56
CA MET A 9 -12.61 37.36 -24.31
C MET A 9 -13.64 36.82 -23.33
N ALA A 10 -14.71 37.59 -23.19
CA ALA A 10 -15.91 37.23 -22.45
C ALA A 10 -16.70 36.18 -23.24
N CYS A 11 -17.05 35.07 -22.59
CA CYS A 11 -18.15 34.23 -23.02
C CYS A 11 -19.12 34.08 -21.85
N VAL A 12 -20.20 34.84 -21.94
CA VAL A 12 -21.43 34.69 -21.18
C VAL A 12 -22.18 33.50 -21.77
N PHE A 13 -22.50 32.49 -20.97
CA PHE A 13 -23.60 31.58 -21.26
C PHE A 13 -24.49 31.46 -20.02
N LEU A 14 -25.58 32.22 -20.07
CA LEU A 14 -26.81 32.01 -19.32
C LEU A 14 -27.53 30.82 -19.93
N PHE A 15 -27.88 29.82 -19.12
CA PHE A 15 -29.04 28.97 -19.41
C PHE A 15 -30.12 29.30 -18.38
N THR A 16 -31.05 30.14 -18.82
CA THR A 16 -32.32 30.41 -18.17
C THR A 16 -33.25 29.21 -18.34
N ALA A 17 -33.74 28.67 -17.23
CA ALA A 17 -34.88 27.77 -17.25
C ALA A 17 -36.15 28.58 -17.55
N SER A 18 -36.75 28.36 -18.72
CA SER A 18 -38.07 28.88 -19.09
C SER A 18 -39.15 27.88 -18.68
N LEU A 19 -39.93 28.28 -17.66
CA LEU A 19 -41.29 27.82 -17.39
C LEU A 19 -42.20 28.18 -18.57
N PHE A 20 -42.89 27.20 -19.13
CA PHE A 20 -44.22 27.39 -19.73
C PHE A 20 -45.06 26.16 -19.45
N GLY A 21 -46.15 26.36 -18.70
CA GLY A 21 -47.27 25.46 -18.72
C GLY A 21 -48.17 25.75 -19.91
N CYS A 22 -48.90 24.74 -20.37
CA CYS A 22 -50.33 24.87 -20.66
C CYS A 22 -50.96 23.48 -20.82
N ALA A 23 -52.18 23.42 -20.31
CA ALA A 23 -53.01 22.23 -20.19
C ALA A 23 -53.49 21.69 -21.55
N GLY A 24 -53.69 20.38 -21.59
CA GLY A 24 -54.37 19.68 -22.68
C GLY A 24 -54.50 18.19 -22.37
N LEU A 25 -55.65 17.79 -21.82
CA LEU A 25 -56.19 16.43 -21.84
C LEU A 25 -57.54 16.50 -22.59
N PRO A 26 -58.17 15.39 -23.05
CA PRO A 26 -57.70 13.99 -23.07
C PRO A 26 -57.97 13.26 -24.43
N ALA A 27 -57.35 12.10 -24.63
CA ALA A 27 -57.98 11.00 -25.39
C ALA A 27 -57.37 9.66 -24.97
N THR A 28 -58.14 8.90 -24.22
CA THR A 28 -57.91 7.50 -23.85
C THR A 28 -57.99 6.58 -25.06
N THR A 29 -56.89 5.92 -25.40
CA THR A 29 -56.91 4.64 -26.09
C THR A 29 -56.06 3.66 -25.28
N GLY A 30 -56.69 2.57 -24.83
CA GLY A 30 -56.06 1.52 -24.06
C GLY A 30 -55.06 0.76 -24.91
N GLY A 31 -53.79 1.10 -24.78
CA GLY A 31 -52.67 0.26 -25.17
C GLY A 31 -51.89 -0.09 -23.92
N THR A 32 -51.78 -1.38 -23.61
CA THR A 32 -50.88 -1.90 -22.57
C THR A 32 -49.45 -1.58 -23.00
N THR A 33 -48.99 -0.37 -22.65
CA THR A 33 -47.62 0.05 -22.88
C THR A 33 -46.77 -0.69 -21.86
N ILE A 34 -46.03 -1.68 -22.36
CA ILE A 34 -44.90 -2.23 -21.60
C ILE A 34 -44.01 -1.03 -21.28
N PRO A 35 -43.71 -0.76 -19.99
CA PRO A 35 -42.83 0.35 -19.64
C PRO A 35 -41.53 0.18 -20.44
N PRO A 36 -40.99 1.26 -21.03
CA PRO A 36 -39.71 1.17 -21.71
C PRO A 36 -38.72 0.58 -20.71
N VAL A 37 -38.16 -0.57 -21.07
CA VAL A 37 -37.08 -1.19 -20.31
C VAL A 37 -35.95 -0.18 -20.36
N THR A 38 -35.78 0.58 -19.28
CA THR A 38 -34.59 1.41 -19.09
C THR A 38 -33.41 0.48 -19.33
N PRO A 39 -32.51 0.77 -20.30
CA PRO A 39 -31.32 -0.03 -20.46
C PRO A 39 -30.64 -0.06 -19.09
N LEU A 40 -30.56 -1.25 -18.48
CA LEU A 40 -29.75 -1.44 -17.30
C LEU A 40 -28.37 -0.98 -17.72
N THR A 41 -27.97 0.20 -17.24
CA THR A 41 -26.59 0.67 -17.42
C THR A 41 -25.74 -0.47 -16.89
N PRO A 42 -24.90 -1.12 -17.73
CA PRO A 42 -24.10 -2.24 -17.27
C PRO A 42 -23.36 -1.74 -16.03
N VAL A 43 -23.65 -2.35 -14.88
CA VAL A 43 -22.87 -2.08 -13.68
C VAL A 43 -21.47 -2.50 -14.08
N ALA A 44 -20.57 -1.53 -14.26
CA ALA A 44 -19.19 -1.79 -14.62
C ALA A 44 -18.70 -2.90 -13.70
N LYS A 45 -18.36 -4.06 -14.29
CA LYS A 45 -18.03 -5.25 -13.53
C LYS A 45 -16.81 -4.89 -12.70
N LYS A 46 -16.98 -4.77 -11.38
CA LYS A 46 -15.87 -4.55 -10.46
C LYS A 46 -14.89 -5.70 -10.65
N THR A 47 -13.66 -5.37 -11.08
CA THR A 47 -12.59 -6.35 -11.27
C THR A 47 -11.61 -6.28 -10.11
N THR A 48 -11.05 -7.43 -9.72
CA THR A 48 -9.91 -7.50 -8.79
C THR A 48 -8.59 -7.34 -9.54
N VAL A 49 -7.50 -7.09 -8.82
CA VAL A 49 -6.16 -7.07 -9.42
C VAL A 49 -5.80 -8.43 -10.02
N SER A 50 -6.18 -9.54 -9.37
CA SER A 50 -5.91 -10.89 -9.88
C SER A 50 -6.65 -11.16 -11.20
N GLU A 51 -7.90 -10.73 -11.33
CA GLU A 51 -8.69 -10.86 -12.56
C GLU A 51 -8.14 -9.98 -13.70
N ARG A 52 -7.79 -8.73 -13.39
CA ARG A 52 -7.39 -7.76 -14.42
C ARG A 52 -5.95 -7.94 -14.88
N TYR A 53 -5.01 -8.03 -13.95
CA TYR A 53 -3.59 -7.99 -14.26
C TYR A 53 -2.94 -9.37 -14.16
N GLY A 54 -3.40 -10.24 -13.26
CA GLY A 54 -2.83 -11.57 -13.06
C GLY A 54 -1.30 -11.55 -12.96
N GLU A 55 -0.61 -12.10 -13.95
CA GLU A 55 0.85 -12.11 -13.95
C GLU A 55 1.51 -10.78 -14.40
N ASN A 56 0.76 -9.86 -15.01
CA ASN A 56 1.25 -8.61 -15.62
C ASN A 56 1.48 -7.48 -14.60
N ILE A 57 2.25 -7.77 -13.57
CA ILE A 57 2.69 -6.81 -12.56
C ILE A 57 4.21 -6.71 -12.64
N PHE A 58 4.75 -5.51 -12.79
CA PHE A 58 6.17 -5.27 -13.02
C PHE A 58 6.76 -4.39 -11.94
N TYR A 59 7.98 -4.68 -11.51
CA TYR A 59 8.75 -3.77 -10.68
C TYR A 59 9.63 -2.89 -11.56
N LYS A 60 9.72 -1.60 -11.23
CA LYS A 60 10.63 -0.62 -11.83
C LYS A 60 11.29 0.21 -10.73
N ASN A 61 12.58 0.50 -10.92
CA ASN A 61 13.24 1.53 -10.13
C ASN A 61 12.53 2.87 -10.36
N PHE A 62 12.59 3.78 -9.39
CA PHE A 62 11.95 5.09 -9.51
C PHE A 62 12.60 5.91 -10.61
N SER A 63 13.92 5.82 -10.76
CA SER A 63 14.70 6.43 -11.84
C SER A 63 14.23 6.04 -13.25
N ASP A 64 13.60 4.86 -13.39
CA ASP A 64 13.10 4.34 -14.65
C ASP A 64 11.66 4.81 -14.96
N ILE A 65 10.99 5.44 -14.00
CA ILE A 65 9.63 5.96 -14.20
C ILE A 65 9.71 7.23 -15.04
N THR A 66 9.24 7.11 -16.29
CA THR A 66 9.12 8.23 -17.21
C THR A 66 7.65 8.47 -17.56
N GLN A 67 7.35 9.64 -18.12
CA GLN A 67 5.99 9.97 -18.56
C GLN A 67 5.43 8.99 -19.59
N LYS A 68 6.30 8.30 -20.35
CA LYS A 68 5.88 7.23 -21.27
C LYS A 68 5.25 6.02 -20.56
N LEU A 69 5.58 5.80 -19.29
CA LEU A 69 5.02 4.71 -18.48
C LEU A 69 3.70 5.09 -17.82
N ILE A 70 3.36 6.38 -17.80
CA ILE A 70 2.14 6.90 -17.19
C ILE A 70 1.16 7.24 -18.32
N PRO A 71 0.16 6.39 -18.57
CA PRO A 71 -0.77 6.65 -19.65
C PRO A 71 -1.62 7.88 -19.30
N GLY A 72 -1.89 8.75 -20.29
CA GLY A 72 -2.78 9.90 -20.11
C GLY A 72 -4.27 9.55 -20.03
N GLN A 73 -4.63 8.27 -20.24
CA GLN A 73 -6.01 7.78 -20.12
C GLN A 73 -6.34 7.41 -18.68
N LEU A 74 -7.50 7.79 -18.16
CA LEU A 74 -7.96 7.36 -16.83
C LEU A 74 -8.17 5.83 -16.83
N ILE A 75 -7.49 5.14 -15.92
CA ILE A 75 -7.63 3.70 -15.68
C ILE A 75 -8.46 3.47 -14.41
N GLU A 76 -9.52 2.68 -14.52
CA GLU A 76 -10.31 2.28 -13.35
C GLU A 76 -9.46 1.45 -12.37
N VAL A 77 -9.51 1.80 -11.08
CA VAL A 77 -8.76 1.08 -10.03
C VAL A 77 -9.50 -0.21 -9.67
N PRO A 78 -8.84 -1.39 -9.70
CA PRO A 78 -9.43 -2.63 -9.22
C PRO A 78 -9.93 -2.52 -7.77
N VAL A 79 -11.02 -3.21 -7.44
CA VAL A 79 -11.76 -3.01 -6.18
C VAL A 79 -10.91 -3.29 -4.94
N ASP A 80 -10.14 -4.38 -4.94
CA ASP A 80 -9.28 -4.79 -3.84
C ASP A 80 -8.09 -3.84 -3.65
N LEU A 81 -7.58 -3.26 -4.74
CA LEU A 81 -6.56 -2.21 -4.68
C LEU A 81 -7.11 -0.88 -4.17
N ALA A 82 -8.34 -0.50 -4.58
CA ALA A 82 -9.01 0.69 -4.08
C ALA A 82 -9.27 0.58 -2.56
N GLU A 83 -9.78 -0.57 -2.10
CA GLU A 83 -9.96 -0.88 -0.68
C GLU A 83 -8.63 -0.80 0.07
N TYR A 84 -7.55 -1.34 -0.51
CA TYR A 84 -6.22 -1.26 0.07
C TYR A 84 -5.76 0.19 0.26
N PHE A 85 -5.89 1.04 -0.77
CA PHE A 85 -5.52 2.45 -0.68
C PHE A 85 -6.32 3.20 0.38
N ILE A 86 -7.63 2.98 0.45
CA ILE A 86 -8.50 3.61 1.47
C ILE A 86 -8.09 3.17 2.88
N ALA A 87 -7.92 1.86 3.09
CA ALA A 87 -7.60 1.31 4.40
C ALA A 87 -6.22 1.75 4.93
N ARG A 88 -5.32 2.17 4.03
CA ARG A 88 -3.93 2.52 4.34
C ARG A 88 -3.58 3.97 4.07
N SER A 89 -4.56 4.82 3.76
CA SER A 89 -4.34 6.24 3.60
C SER A 89 -4.02 6.87 4.96
N PRO A 90 -2.93 7.64 5.09
CA PRO A 90 -2.68 8.46 6.26
C PRO A 90 -3.86 9.40 6.51
N LYS A 91 -4.17 9.62 7.80
CA LYS A 91 -5.24 10.53 8.21
C LYS A 91 -4.65 11.88 8.58
N VAL A 92 -5.26 12.93 8.05
CA VAL A 92 -4.90 14.33 8.33
C VAL A 92 -5.94 14.92 9.27
N ALA A 93 -5.53 15.33 10.47
CA ALA A 93 -6.46 15.92 11.43
C ALA A 93 -6.79 17.37 11.08
N ASP A 94 -5.77 18.19 10.81
CA ASP A 94 -5.93 19.59 10.39
C ASP A 94 -5.41 19.78 8.96
N LEU A 95 -6.27 19.50 7.97
CA LEU A 95 -5.92 19.59 6.55
C LEU A 95 -5.52 21.01 6.14
N LYS A 96 -6.16 22.05 6.71
CA LYS A 96 -5.88 23.44 6.34
C LYS A 96 -4.50 23.88 6.81
N ARG A 97 -4.14 23.57 8.07
CA ARG A 97 -2.79 23.83 8.58
C ARG A 97 -1.76 23.04 7.78
N PHE A 98 -2.01 21.75 7.60
CA PHE A 98 -1.07 20.86 6.92
C PHE A 98 -0.80 21.30 5.47
N GLU A 99 -1.84 21.66 4.71
CA GLU A 99 -1.68 22.20 3.36
C GLU A 99 -0.95 23.55 3.36
N LYS A 100 -1.26 24.45 4.31
CA LYS A 100 -0.58 25.73 4.43
C LYS A 100 0.92 25.54 4.68
N GLU A 101 1.28 24.75 5.69
CA GLU A 101 2.68 24.48 6.05
C GLU A 101 3.44 23.80 4.91
N PHE A 102 2.77 22.90 4.17
CA PHE A 102 3.34 22.29 2.97
C PHE A 102 3.70 23.33 1.91
N TRP A 103 2.77 24.23 1.55
CA TRP A 103 3.04 25.22 0.52
C TRP A 103 4.02 26.31 0.96
N GLU A 104 4.10 26.62 2.25
CA GLU A 104 5.13 27.49 2.81
C GLU A 104 6.53 26.86 2.62
N GLU A 105 6.70 25.61 3.05
CA GLU A 105 7.98 24.91 2.94
C GLU A 105 8.39 24.64 1.48
N ALA A 106 7.45 24.19 0.64
CA ALA A 106 7.70 23.98 -0.79
C ALA A 106 8.11 25.30 -1.48
N GLY A 107 7.52 26.42 -1.06
CA GLY A 107 7.87 27.76 -1.55
C GLY A 107 9.28 28.20 -1.17
N GLU A 108 9.77 27.83 0.01
CA GLU A 108 11.16 28.07 0.44
C GLU A 108 12.16 27.31 -0.43
N LEU A 109 11.77 26.14 -0.96
CA LEU A 109 12.55 25.35 -1.93
C LEU A 109 12.40 25.83 -3.38
N GLY A 110 11.58 26.86 -3.63
CA GLY A 110 11.37 27.45 -4.95
C GLY A 110 10.26 26.80 -5.77
N TYR A 111 9.47 25.88 -5.20
CA TYR A 111 8.33 25.29 -5.89
C TYR A 111 7.10 26.21 -5.83
N THR A 112 6.38 26.28 -6.95
CA THR A 112 5.07 26.94 -7.00
C THR A 112 3.94 25.94 -7.17
N LYS A 113 2.74 26.31 -6.69
CA LYS A 113 1.51 25.52 -6.90
C LYS A 113 1.22 25.28 -8.38
N GLN A 114 1.54 26.24 -9.26
CA GLN A 114 1.29 26.14 -10.70
C GLN A 114 2.23 25.14 -11.39
N GLU A 115 3.48 25.04 -10.96
CA GLU A 115 4.43 24.06 -11.50
C GLU A 115 3.99 22.64 -11.15
N LEU A 116 3.68 22.38 -9.87
CA LEU A 116 3.26 21.04 -9.41
C LEU A 116 1.89 20.61 -9.97
N GLN A 117 1.07 21.56 -10.45
CA GLN A 117 -0.18 21.27 -11.16
C GLN A 117 0.00 20.61 -12.52
N THR A 118 1.13 20.86 -13.18
CA THR A 118 1.41 20.41 -14.55
C THR A 118 2.60 19.49 -14.65
N ALA A 119 3.38 19.38 -13.57
CA ALA A 119 4.52 18.48 -13.46
C ALA A 119 4.12 17.00 -13.64
N ASP A 120 5.08 16.21 -14.09
CA ASP A 120 4.91 14.76 -14.22
C ASP A 120 5.03 14.07 -12.85
N ALA A 121 4.57 12.83 -12.72
CA ALA A 121 4.55 12.16 -11.42
C ALA A 121 5.93 12.06 -10.73
N PRO A 122 7.04 11.76 -11.42
CA PRO A 122 8.37 11.76 -10.80
C PRO A 122 8.75 13.12 -10.22
N GLU A 123 8.48 14.21 -10.95
CA GLU A 123 8.77 15.58 -10.50
C GLU A 123 7.95 15.95 -9.27
N VAL A 124 6.65 15.63 -9.27
CA VAL A 124 5.78 15.86 -8.11
C VAL A 124 6.24 15.06 -6.90
N ILE A 125 6.59 13.78 -7.09
CA ILE A 125 7.06 12.92 -6.01
C ILE A 125 8.38 13.44 -5.44
N MET A 126 9.33 13.84 -6.28
CA MET A 126 10.59 14.44 -5.83
C MET A 126 10.37 15.74 -5.06
N ALA A 127 9.54 16.65 -5.56
CA ALA A 127 9.24 17.90 -4.87
C ALA A 127 8.64 17.66 -3.48
N ILE A 128 7.76 16.66 -3.34
CA ILE A 128 7.22 16.26 -2.04
C ILE A 128 8.32 15.71 -1.14
N VAL A 129 9.16 14.79 -1.64
CA VAL A 129 10.25 14.18 -0.87
C VAL A 129 11.20 15.25 -0.33
N GLU A 130 11.61 16.18 -1.20
CA GLU A 130 12.49 17.30 -0.82
C GLU A 130 11.83 18.21 0.21
N THR A 131 10.55 18.52 0.04
CA THR A 131 9.78 19.31 1.03
C THR A 131 9.69 18.61 2.38
N VAL A 132 9.53 17.27 2.38
CA VAL A 132 9.50 16.48 3.62
C VAL A 132 10.87 16.46 4.28
N ALA A 133 11.93 16.25 3.51
CA ALA A 133 13.32 16.23 4.01
C ALA A 133 13.77 17.61 4.52
N SER A 134 13.37 18.71 3.86
CA SER A 134 13.69 20.07 4.36
C SER A 134 12.94 20.38 5.65
N ARG A 135 11.70 19.89 5.78
CA ARG A 135 10.84 20.19 6.93
C ARG A 135 11.20 19.39 8.17
N ILE A 136 11.42 18.09 8.01
CA ILE A 136 11.49 17.13 9.11
C ILE A 136 12.94 16.85 9.46
N THR A 137 13.23 16.77 10.75
CA THR A 137 14.48 16.20 11.26
C THR A 137 14.21 14.80 11.80
N TYR A 138 15.04 13.83 11.40
CA TYR A 138 14.92 12.46 11.87
C TYR A 138 15.03 12.38 13.40
N PHE A 139 14.00 11.82 14.05
CA PHE A 139 13.95 11.68 15.49
C PHE A 139 13.15 10.43 15.89
N ASN A 140 13.67 9.63 16.83
CA ASN A 140 13.01 8.42 17.33
C ASN A 140 11.83 8.75 18.26
N VAL A 141 10.77 9.33 17.70
CA VAL A 141 9.54 9.74 18.40
C VAL A 141 8.86 8.57 19.13
N ASP A 142 9.04 7.35 18.61
CA ASP A 142 8.47 6.13 19.17
C ASP A 142 9.28 5.53 20.32
N GLY A 143 10.57 5.85 20.42
CA GLY A 143 11.47 5.35 21.46
C GLY A 143 11.80 6.36 22.56
N ASP A 144 11.71 7.66 22.25
CA ASP A 144 12.16 8.71 23.16
C ASP A 144 11.18 8.96 24.31
N LYS A 145 11.68 8.81 25.54
CA LYS A 145 10.86 8.96 26.77
C LYS A 145 10.44 10.41 27.02
N ASN A 146 11.27 11.38 26.66
CA ASN A 146 10.99 12.80 26.89
C ASN A 146 9.93 13.30 25.90
N PHE A 147 10.03 12.88 24.65
CA PHE A 147 9.01 13.13 23.64
C PHE A 147 7.66 12.58 24.09
N LYS A 148 7.61 11.32 24.54
CA LYS A 148 6.37 10.71 25.06
C LYS A 148 5.85 11.38 26.33
N ALA A 149 6.73 11.85 27.21
CA ALA A 149 6.32 12.60 28.39
C ALA A 149 5.69 13.95 28.03
N ARG A 150 6.21 14.61 26.98
CA ARG A 150 5.75 15.94 26.53
C ARG A 150 4.48 15.89 25.69
N TYR A 151 4.37 14.93 24.79
CA TYR A 151 3.30 14.88 23.77
C TYR A 151 2.30 13.74 23.98
N GLY A 152 2.52 12.88 24.97
CA GLY A 152 1.67 11.73 25.27
C GLY A 152 2.27 10.40 24.84
N LYS A 153 1.70 9.30 25.37
CA LYS A 153 2.14 7.93 25.04
C LYS A 153 1.53 7.41 23.74
N ASP A 154 0.45 8.03 23.28
CA ASP A 154 -0.25 7.66 22.06
C ASP A 154 0.41 8.33 20.86
N LEU A 155 0.38 7.64 19.71
CA LEU A 155 0.90 8.16 18.46
C LEU A 155 0.11 9.41 18.05
N LEU A 156 0.82 10.50 17.77
CA LEU A 156 0.21 11.72 17.25
C LEU A 156 -0.30 11.48 15.82
N GLN A 157 -1.18 12.35 15.34
CA GLN A 157 -1.55 12.34 13.92
C GLN A 157 -0.36 12.83 13.08
N MET A 158 -0.22 12.33 11.84
CA MET A 158 0.96 12.60 11.01
C MET A 158 1.18 14.10 10.75
N ASP A 159 0.12 14.91 10.69
CA ASP A 159 0.22 16.36 10.46
C ASP A 159 0.81 17.09 11.67
N THR A 160 0.67 16.50 12.86
CA THR A 160 1.32 17.02 14.06
C THR A 160 2.83 16.82 14.00
N TYR A 161 3.30 15.68 13.48
CA TYR A 161 4.73 15.44 13.29
C TYR A 161 5.35 16.40 12.26
N PHE A 162 4.63 16.69 11.16
CA PHE A 162 5.04 17.70 10.18
C PHE A 162 5.12 19.11 10.78
N HIS A 163 4.12 19.48 11.59
CA HIS A 163 4.12 20.74 12.33
C HIS A 163 5.30 20.85 13.30
N LEU A 164 5.57 19.77 14.04
CA LEU A 164 6.67 19.69 15.00
C LEU A 164 8.06 19.57 14.36
N LYS A 165 8.14 19.37 13.04
CA LYS A 165 9.39 19.14 12.30
C LYS A 165 10.19 17.92 12.78
N LEU A 166 9.51 16.91 13.33
CA LEU A 166 10.17 15.72 13.91
C LEU A 166 9.45 14.46 13.46
N GLY A 167 10.20 13.43 13.09
CA GLY A 167 9.63 12.14 12.74
C GLY A 167 10.67 11.05 12.49
N ASP A 168 10.26 9.81 12.60
CA ASP A 168 11.00 8.63 12.15
C ASP A 168 10.45 8.12 10.81
N CYS A 169 10.95 6.98 10.34
CA CYS A 169 10.76 6.53 8.96
C CYS A 169 9.30 6.43 8.51
N ASP A 170 8.39 6.00 9.38
CA ASP A 170 6.96 5.89 9.06
C ASP A 170 6.29 7.27 8.93
N LYS A 171 6.76 8.29 9.66
CA LYS A 171 6.26 9.67 9.53
C LYS A 171 6.70 10.28 8.20
N TYR A 172 7.95 10.10 7.79
CA TYR A 172 8.42 10.50 6.45
C TYR A 172 7.56 9.87 5.35
N ARG A 173 7.31 8.55 5.43
CA ARG A 173 6.45 7.82 4.49
C ARG A 173 5.02 8.37 4.48
N ASP A 174 4.39 8.48 5.65
CA ASP A 174 2.97 8.83 5.75
C ASP A 174 2.71 10.28 5.35
N ILE A 175 3.61 11.19 5.70
CA ILE A 175 3.54 12.60 5.27
C ILE A 175 3.72 12.69 3.74
N THR A 176 4.69 11.97 3.17
CA THR A 176 4.88 11.92 1.70
C THR A 176 3.61 11.47 0.98
N ILE A 177 2.96 10.39 1.46
CA ILE A 177 1.71 9.89 0.88
C ILE A 177 0.57 10.91 1.03
N ALA A 178 0.46 11.55 2.20
CA ALA A 178 -0.59 12.54 2.46
C ALA A 178 -0.45 13.79 1.58
N LEU A 179 0.77 14.33 1.44
CA LEU A 179 1.07 15.47 0.59
C LEU A 179 0.85 15.16 -0.89
N TYR A 180 1.18 13.95 -1.34
CA TYR A 180 0.82 13.49 -2.68
C TYR A 180 -0.70 13.47 -2.88
N GLY A 181 -1.45 13.02 -1.87
CA GLY A 181 -2.91 13.06 -1.86
C GLY A 181 -3.46 14.48 -1.96
N ILE A 182 -2.82 15.47 -1.31
CA ILE A 182 -3.13 16.89 -1.46
C ILE A 182 -2.88 17.30 -2.91
N ILE A 183 -1.68 17.19 -3.46
CA ILE A 183 -1.40 17.64 -4.84
C ILE A 183 -2.31 16.94 -5.86
N LYS A 184 -2.53 15.63 -5.73
CA LYS A 184 -3.40 14.86 -6.62
C LYS A 184 -4.87 15.35 -6.58
N ASN A 185 -5.35 15.85 -5.44
CA ASN A 185 -6.77 16.20 -5.23
C ASN A 185 -7.08 17.70 -5.00
N SER A 186 -6.09 18.54 -4.69
CA SER A 186 -6.22 19.96 -4.28
C SER A 186 -6.47 20.94 -5.43
N PHE A 187 -6.79 20.41 -6.62
CA PHE A 187 -7.20 21.20 -7.77
C PHE A 187 -8.70 21.04 -7.94
N ASP A 188 -9.43 22.07 -7.48
CA ASP A 188 -10.88 22.10 -7.29
C ASP A 188 -11.69 21.46 -8.43
N VAL A 189 -12.30 20.32 -8.08
CA VAL A 189 -13.67 19.80 -8.27
C VAL A 189 -14.44 20.04 -9.59
N VAL A 190 -14.07 21.00 -10.46
CA VAL A 190 -14.82 21.25 -11.72
C VAL A 190 -14.02 21.03 -13.00
N LYS A 191 -12.68 21.22 -13.11
CA LYS A 191 -12.04 21.11 -14.45
C LYS A 191 -10.60 20.56 -14.59
N LYS A 192 -9.75 20.43 -13.57
CA LYS A 192 -8.33 20.14 -13.84
C LYS A 192 -7.64 19.34 -12.73
N ARG A 193 -7.90 18.03 -12.64
CA ARG A 193 -6.92 17.11 -12.02
C ARG A 193 -5.63 17.19 -12.83
N ASN A 194 -4.46 17.11 -12.19
CA ASN A 194 -3.21 16.94 -12.94
C ASN A 194 -3.33 15.61 -13.72
N PRO A 195 -3.47 15.65 -15.06
CA PRO A 195 -3.71 14.44 -15.84
C PRO A 195 -2.54 13.45 -15.69
N ASN A 196 -1.33 13.96 -15.45
CA ASN A 196 -0.09 13.20 -15.29
C ASN A 196 -0.04 12.41 -13.96
N LEU A 197 -0.95 12.69 -13.02
CA LEU A 197 -1.03 11.97 -11.76
C LEU A 197 -2.19 10.97 -11.73
N THR A 198 -3.07 10.97 -12.72
CA THR A 198 -4.38 10.27 -12.67
C THR A 198 -4.25 8.80 -12.29
N ASN A 199 -3.30 8.09 -12.90
CA ASN A 199 -3.09 6.65 -12.72
C ASN A 199 -1.95 6.29 -11.78
N VAL A 200 -1.41 7.28 -11.07
CA VAL A 200 -0.29 7.10 -10.13
C VAL A 200 -0.82 7.24 -8.71
N TYR A 201 -0.53 6.26 -7.87
CA TYR A 201 -0.97 6.18 -6.49
C TYR A 201 0.22 5.91 -5.58
N LEU A 202 0.25 6.55 -4.42
CA LEU A 202 1.22 6.24 -3.38
C LEU A 202 0.53 5.45 -2.26
N SER A 203 1.24 4.48 -1.71
CA SER A 203 0.79 3.68 -0.58
C SER A 203 1.96 3.28 0.31
N VAL A 204 1.66 2.65 1.44
CA VAL A 204 2.68 2.10 2.34
C VAL A 204 3.46 0.94 1.70
N GLU A 205 4.57 0.53 2.30
CA GLU A 205 5.60 -0.38 1.75
C GLU A 205 5.12 -1.79 1.37
N LYS A 206 3.93 -2.23 1.81
CA LYS A 206 3.57 -3.66 1.77
C LYS A 206 3.32 -4.21 0.36
N LEU A 207 3.25 -3.38 -0.67
CA LEU A 207 2.96 -3.83 -2.05
C LEU A 207 4.21 -4.14 -2.88
N GLY A 208 5.40 -3.63 -2.55
CA GLY A 208 6.61 -3.91 -3.34
C GLY A 208 7.54 -4.98 -2.78
N GLY A 209 7.14 -5.66 -1.70
CA GLY A 209 7.90 -6.81 -1.19
C GLY A 209 9.23 -6.45 -0.54
N ILE A 210 9.35 -5.24 0.02
CA ILE A 210 10.50 -4.88 0.84
C ILE A 210 10.43 -5.66 2.15
N ILE A 211 11.49 -6.42 2.40
CA ILE A 211 11.63 -7.27 3.58
C ILE A 211 12.47 -6.63 4.70
N ARG A 212 13.07 -5.46 4.43
CA ARG A 212 13.80 -4.70 5.44
C ARG A 212 12.80 -4.02 6.38
N ASN A 213 13.13 -4.02 7.67
CA ASN A 213 12.31 -3.36 8.69
C ASN A 213 12.54 -1.84 8.62
N HIS A 214 11.84 -1.20 7.70
CA HIS A 214 11.87 0.23 7.44
C HIS A 214 10.58 0.64 6.72
N ALA A 215 10.19 1.91 6.82
CA ALA A 215 8.98 2.41 6.19
C ALA A 215 9.30 3.03 4.82
N TRP A 216 8.73 2.45 3.77
CA TRP A 216 8.92 2.87 2.38
C TRP A 216 7.61 3.36 1.78
N VAL A 217 7.70 4.23 0.78
CA VAL A 217 6.57 4.60 -0.05
C VAL A 217 6.54 3.68 -1.27
N THR A 218 5.42 3.01 -1.49
CA THR A 218 5.16 2.25 -2.71
C THR A 218 4.43 3.14 -3.71
N ILE A 219 4.99 3.26 -4.91
CA ILE A 219 4.38 3.91 -6.07
C ILE A 219 3.70 2.83 -6.91
N VAL A 220 2.43 3.04 -7.24
CA VAL A 220 1.60 2.16 -8.06
C VAL A 220 1.14 2.92 -9.29
N ILE A 221 1.54 2.46 -10.48
CA ILE A 221 1.12 3.04 -11.76
C ILE A 221 0.22 2.05 -12.49
N LEU A 222 -1.02 2.44 -12.72
CA LEU A 222 -1.99 1.64 -13.46
C LEU A 222 -1.83 1.87 -14.96
N ARG A 223 -1.83 0.77 -15.72
CA ARG A 223 -1.91 0.75 -17.18
C ARG A 223 -3.08 -0.13 -17.58
N GLU A 224 -3.43 -0.12 -18.87
CA GLU A 224 -4.58 -0.86 -19.38
C GLU A 224 -4.48 -2.36 -19.04
N ASP A 225 -3.35 -2.97 -19.40
CA ASP A 225 -3.08 -4.40 -19.30
C ASP A 225 -1.99 -4.77 -18.29
N SER A 226 -1.47 -3.79 -17.56
CA SER A 226 -0.38 -4.02 -16.60
C SER A 226 -0.40 -3.06 -15.43
N LEU A 227 0.32 -3.44 -14.38
CA LEU A 227 0.57 -2.62 -13.21
C LEU A 227 2.08 -2.48 -13.02
N ILE A 228 2.55 -1.27 -12.72
CA ILE A 228 3.95 -1.02 -12.35
C ILE A 228 4.04 -0.65 -10.88
N ILE A 229 4.98 -1.28 -10.18
CA ILE A 229 5.36 -0.98 -8.80
C ILE A 229 6.75 -0.36 -8.79
N SER A 230 6.93 0.68 -7.98
CA SER A 230 8.23 1.23 -7.61
C SER A 230 8.23 1.59 -6.13
N GLN A 231 9.41 1.75 -5.53
CA GLN A 231 9.54 2.07 -4.11
C GLN A 231 10.63 3.08 -3.84
N ILE A 232 10.31 4.03 -2.96
CA ILE A 232 11.20 5.10 -2.53
C ILE A 232 11.23 5.20 -1.00
N ASP A 233 12.31 5.75 -0.48
CA ASP A 233 12.59 5.95 0.94
C ASP A 233 12.96 7.42 1.20
N PRO A 234 11.96 8.25 1.55
CA PRO A 234 12.21 9.67 1.83
C PRO A 234 13.16 9.90 3.02
N THR A 235 13.24 8.95 3.96
CA THR A 235 14.16 9.05 5.11
C THR A 235 15.60 8.73 4.71
N PHE A 236 15.79 7.77 3.82
CA PHE A 236 17.12 7.46 3.32
C PHE A 236 17.64 8.56 2.40
N TYR A 237 16.75 9.17 1.60
CA TYR A 237 17.07 10.36 0.82
C TYR A 237 17.60 11.50 1.69
N ASP A 238 16.90 11.85 2.78
CA ASP A 238 17.32 12.90 3.72
C ASP A 238 18.74 12.68 4.32
N SER A 239 19.19 11.42 4.43
CA SER A 239 20.49 11.10 5.04
C SER A 239 21.61 10.79 4.05
N THR A 240 21.30 10.44 2.80
CA THR A 240 22.27 9.90 1.85
C THR A 240 22.13 10.42 0.42
N ASP A 241 21.11 11.23 0.14
CA ASP A 241 20.68 11.64 -1.21
C ASP A 241 20.25 10.46 -2.11
N VAL A 242 20.14 9.23 -1.58
CA VAL A 242 19.67 8.05 -2.29
C VAL A 242 18.20 7.82 -1.96
N LEU A 243 17.34 7.91 -2.97
CA LEU A 243 15.89 7.80 -2.79
C LEU A 243 15.34 6.38 -2.97
N GLU A 244 15.82 5.65 -3.96
CA GLU A 244 15.10 4.48 -4.45
C GLU A 244 15.60 3.16 -3.87
N ALA A 245 14.69 2.18 -3.84
CA ALA A 245 15.05 0.82 -3.47
C ALA A 245 15.89 0.20 -4.60
N GLU A 246 17.19 0.05 -4.38
CA GLU A 246 18.03 -0.71 -5.29
C GLU A 246 17.59 -2.18 -5.42
N ASN A 247 17.32 -2.60 -6.66
CA ASN A 247 17.06 -3.99 -7.01
C ASN A 247 18.28 -4.87 -6.67
N GLY A 248 18.05 -6.01 -6.01
CA GLY A 248 19.11 -6.91 -5.54
C GLY A 248 19.68 -6.55 -4.17
N TYR A 249 19.45 -5.34 -3.65
CA TYR A 249 19.91 -4.94 -2.31
C TYR A 249 18.76 -4.67 -1.33
N HIS A 250 17.80 -3.84 -1.70
CA HIS A 250 16.59 -3.55 -0.91
C HIS A 250 15.44 -4.47 -1.32
N ILE A 251 15.35 -4.75 -2.62
CA ILE A 251 14.40 -5.68 -3.21
C ILE A 251 15.18 -6.94 -3.52
N ILE A 252 15.25 -7.79 -2.50
CA ILE A 252 16.18 -8.93 -2.42
C ILE A 252 15.74 -10.08 -3.32
N LEU A 253 14.60 -9.96 -3.99
CA LEU A 253 14.00 -11.06 -4.71
C LEU A 253 13.86 -10.69 -6.18
N ASP A 254 14.45 -11.53 -7.03
CA ASP A 254 14.25 -11.58 -8.48
C ASP A 254 12.78 -11.29 -8.85
N GLN A 255 12.58 -10.70 -10.04
CA GLN A 255 11.39 -10.02 -10.59
C GLN A 255 10.04 -10.71 -10.39
N ASN A 256 9.99 -11.95 -9.89
CA ASN A 256 8.77 -12.71 -9.67
C ASN A 256 8.33 -12.78 -8.20
N ALA A 257 9.23 -12.70 -7.23
CA ALA A 257 8.80 -12.89 -5.85
C ALA A 257 8.05 -11.68 -5.30
N PHE A 258 8.40 -10.46 -5.72
CA PHE A 258 7.69 -9.26 -5.28
C PHE A 258 6.19 -9.37 -5.58
N ARG A 259 5.79 -10.02 -6.69
CA ARG A 259 4.38 -10.29 -7.03
C ARG A 259 3.69 -11.13 -5.95
N ALA A 260 4.38 -12.11 -5.37
CA ALA A 260 3.85 -12.88 -4.25
C ALA A 260 3.58 -11.97 -3.05
N TYR A 261 4.50 -11.06 -2.71
CA TYR A 261 4.29 -10.09 -1.64
C TYR A 261 3.18 -9.08 -1.95
N PHE A 262 3.10 -8.62 -3.21
CA PHE A 262 2.04 -7.74 -3.66
C PHE A 262 0.67 -8.37 -3.42
N TYR A 263 0.46 -9.61 -3.90
CA TYR A 263 -0.80 -10.33 -3.68
C TYR A 263 -1.04 -10.68 -2.21
N GLN A 264 0.00 -10.99 -1.44
CA GLN A 264 -0.11 -11.15 0.01
C GLN A 264 -0.50 -9.82 0.70
N GLY A 265 -0.05 -8.69 0.18
CA GLY A 265 -0.40 -7.34 0.64
C GLY A 265 -1.89 -7.06 0.47
N LEU A 266 -2.44 -7.40 -0.69
CA LEU A 266 -3.87 -7.32 -1.03
C LEU A 266 -4.71 -8.43 -0.39
N GLY A 267 -4.08 -9.51 0.07
CA GLY A 267 -4.76 -10.72 0.52
C GLY A 267 -5.57 -10.60 1.81
N ASP A 268 -5.56 -9.46 2.53
CA ASP A 268 -6.14 -9.29 3.87
C ASP A 268 -7.34 -10.20 4.17
N LYS A 269 -8.43 -10.08 3.39
CA LYS A 269 -9.60 -10.98 3.46
C LYS A 269 -9.89 -11.71 2.15
N ASN A 270 -8.98 -11.65 1.19
CA ASN A 270 -9.17 -12.26 -0.13
C ASN A 270 -8.30 -13.52 -0.23
N ILE A 271 -8.96 -14.68 -0.07
CA ILE A 271 -8.30 -15.99 -0.15
C ILE A 271 -7.69 -16.29 -1.52
N GLU A 272 -8.24 -15.73 -2.60
CA GLU A 272 -7.71 -15.92 -3.95
C GLU A 272 -6.35 -15.22 -4.10
N ASN A 273 -6.23 -14.01 -3.56
CA ASN A 273 -4.96 -13.27 -3.53
C ASN A 273 -3.91 -14.02 -2.69
N PHE A 274 -4.28 -14.62 -1.55
CA PHE A 274 -3.37 -15.50 -0.81
C PHE A 274 -2.98 -16.74 -1.63
N SER A 275 -3.94 -17.42 -2.24
CA SER A 275 -3.70 -18.64 -3.03
C SER A 275 -2.76 -18.37 -4.22
N LEU A 276 -2.96 -17.24 -4.90
CA LEU A 276 -2.09 -16.78 -5.99
C LEU A 276 -0.69 -16.44 -5.48
N SER A 277 -0.59 -15.74 -4.35
CA SER A 277 0.69 -15.45 -3.69
C SER A 277 1.50 -16.72 -3.42
N TYR A 278 0.89 -17.76 -2.84
CA TYR A 278 1.58 -19.04 -2.57
C TYR A 278 1.98 -19.80 -3.83
N ARG A 279 1.14 -19.78 -4.86
CA ARG A 279 1.51 -20.35 -6.16
C ARG A 279 2.78 -19.70 -6.71
N ILE A 280 2.88 -18.38 -6.61
CA ILE A 280 4.07 -17.62 -7.02
C ILE A 280 5.25 -17.96 -6.11
N PHE A 281 5.09 -17.97 -4.78
CA PHE A 281 6.15 -18.35 -3.84
C PHE A 281 6.74 -19.73 -4.15
N LYS A 282 5.90 -20.74 -4.34
CA LYS A 282 6.31 -22.11 -4.66
C LYS A 282 7.04 -22.18 -6.00
N LYS A 283 6.50 -21.53 -7.04
CA LYS A 283 7.11 -21.46 -8.38
C LYS A 283 8.50 -20.81 -8.34
N VAL A 284 8.63 -19.68 -7.64
CA VAL A 284 9.89 -18.95 -7.50
C VAL A 284 10.90 -19.74 -6.67
N TYR A 285 10.47 -20.33 -5.54
CA TYR A 285 11.34 -21.12 -4.68
C TYR A 285 11.95 -22.32 -5.41
N ALA A 286 11.19 -23.01 -6.25
CA ALA A 286 11.65 -24.19 -6.99
C ALA A 286 12.83 -23.91 -7.93
N GLY A 287 12.92 -22.69 -8.49
CA GLY A 287 14.01 -22.27 -9.38
C GLY A 287 15.22 -21.65 -8.66
N MET A 288 15.15 -21.51 -7.32
CA MET A 288 16.13 -20.72 -6.57
C MET A 288 17.27 -21.57 -6.02
N THR A 289 18.50 -21.08 -6.20
CA THR A 289 19.73 -21.73 -5.69
C THR A 289 20.36 -20.97 -4.53
N ASN A 290 20.11 -19.65 -4.42
CA ASN A 290 20.70 -18.82 -3.38
C ASN A 290 19.99 -19.03 -2.02
N LYS A 291 20.63 -19.78 -1.13
CA LYS A 291 20.10 -20.12 0.21
C LYS A 291 19.65 -18.92 1.05
N LYS A 292 20.35 -17.78 0.97
CA LYS A 292 20.00 -16.58 1.75
C LYS A 292 18.67 -16.00 1.26
N ILE A 293 18.49 -15.93 -0.06
CA ILE A 293 17.25 -15.45 -0.69
C ILE A 293 16.11 -16.44 -0.42
N MET A 294 16.39 -17.75 -0.44
CA MET A 294 15.41 -18.80 -0.11
C MET A 294 14.89 -18.68 1.32
N ASP A 295 15.77 -18.45 2.30
CA ASP A 295 15.39 -18.26 3.71
C ASP A 295 14.49 -17.03 3.88
N GLU A 296 14.83 -15.90 3.26
CA GLU A 296 14.00 -14.67 3.32
C GLU A 296 12.65 -14.85 2.59
N LEU A 297 12.61 -15.60 1.47
CA LEU A 297 11.38 -15.92 0.76
C LEU A 297 10.44 -16.75 1.63
N LEU A 298 10.95 -17.82 2.24
CA LEU A 298 10.16 -18.67 3.14
C LEU A 298 9.71 -17.91 4.40
N ARG A 299 10.56 -17.01 4.91
CA ARG A 299 10.17 -16.11 6.00
C ARG A 299 8.99 -15.25 5.59
N GLY A 300 9.01 -14.63 4.40
CA GLY A 300 7.90 -13.87 3.85
C GLY A 300 6.61 -14.69 3.72
N ALA A 301 6.71 -15.86 3.12
CA ALA A 301 5.60 -16.82 3.00
C ALA A 301 5.04 -17.20 4.38
N SER A 302 5.88 -17.38 5.40
CA SER A 302 5.42 -17.69 6.77
C SER A 302 4.60 -16.57 7.40
N PHE A 303 4.92 -15.30 7.09
CA PHE A 303 4.09 -14.16 7.53
C PHE A 303 2.73 -14.17 6.82
N GLY A 304 2.72 -14.52 5.53
CA GLY A 304 1.49 -14.76 4.79
C GLY A 304 0.63 -15.84 5.46
N ALA A 305 1.25 -16.92 5.93
CA ALA A 305 0.52 -18.09 6.44
C ALA A 305 -0.16 -17.78 7.76
N VAL A 306 0.50 -16.99 8.60
CA VAL A 306 -0.08 -16.49 9.85
C VAL A 306 -1.28 -15.58 9.59
N ARG A 307 -1.20 -14.68 8.59
CA ARG A 307 -2.33 -13.81 8.22
C ARG A 307 -3.47 -14.63 7.62
N LEU A 308 -3.18 -15.56 6.72
CA LEU A 308 -4.17 -16.48 6.17
C LEU A 308 -4.86 -17.25 7.30
N ALA A 309 -4.10 -17.80 8.26
CA ALA A 309 -4.65 -18.57 9.37
C ALA A 309 -5.54 -17.78 10.34
N TYR A 310 -5.47 -16.45 10.32
CA TYR A 310 -6.36 -15.61 11.12
C TYR A 310 -7.81 -15.65 10.58
N TYR A 311 -7.95 -15.72 9.26
CA TYR A 311 -9.26 -15.73 8.58
C TYR A 311 -9.67 -17.13 8.11
N TYR A 312 -8.70 -17.95 7.72
CA TYR A 312 -8.83 -19.23 7.01
C TYR A 312 -7.83 -20.26 7.58
N PRO A 313 -8.05 -20.72 8.84
CA PRO A 313 -7.09 -21.57 9.54
C PRO A 313 -6.86 -22.92 8.89
N GLN A 314 -7.84 -23.49 8.18
CA GLN A 314 -7.69 -24.79 7.51
C GLN A 314 -6.81 -24.65 6.26
N GLU A 315 -7.01 -23.59 5.50
CA GLU A 315 -6.34 -23.30 4.25
C GLU A 315 -4.86 -22.92 4.50
N ALA A 316 -4.57 -22.32 5.65
CA ALA A 316 -3.19 -22.06 6.06
C ALA A 316 -2.36 -23.31 6.37
N ILE A 317 -2.98 -24.48 6.64
CA ILE A 317 -2.28 -25.71 7.03
C ILE A 317 -1.38 -26.21 5.91
N ALA A 318 -1.88 -26.27 4.68
CA ALA A 318 -1.10 -26.73 3.54
C ALA A 318 0.14 -25.84 3.33
N GLU A 319 -0.05 -24.53 3.49
CA GLU A 319 1.00 -23.54 3.26
C GLU A 319 2.07 -23.57 4.37
N ILE A 320 1.68 -23.63 5.63
CA ILE A 320 2.63 -23.74 6.73
C ILE A 320 3.35 -25.10 6.75
N SER A 321 2.69 -26.18 6.30
CA SER A 321 3.33 -27.51 6.16
C SER A 321 4.47 -27.43 5.15
N TRP A 322 4.19 -26.92 3.95
CA TRP A 322 5.18 -26.77 2.89
C TRP A 322 6.38 -25.92 3.36
N ILE A 323 6.13 -24.81 4.07
CA ILE A 323 7.21 -23.97 4.61
C ILE A 323 8.09 -24.74 5.61
N ASN A 324 7.50 -25.50 6.54
CA ASN A 324 8.25 -26.31 7.49
C ASN A 324 9.12 -27.37 6.80
N GLU A 325 8.57 -28.07 5.81
CA GLU A 325 9.31 -29.05 5.01
C GLU A 325 10.52 -28.42 4.33
N GLN A 326 10.37 -27.22 3.75
CA GLN A 326 11.48 -26.52 3.12
C GLN A 326 12.55 -26.08 4.12
N TYR A 327 12.16 -25.58 5.30
CA TYR A 327 13.09 -25.21 6.37
C TYR A 327 13.92 -26.42 6.83
N GLN A 328 13.27 -27.57 7.01
CA GLN A 328 13.94 -28.82 7.39
C GLN A 328 14.88 -29.31 6.28
N ALA A 329 14.39 -29.39 5.04
CA ALA A 329 15.17 -29.88 3.89
C ALA A 329 16.43 -29.05 3.62
N LYS A 330 16.40 -27.74 3.89
CA LYS A 330 17.55 -26.84 3.72
C LYS A 330 18.37 -26.63 4.99
N ASN A 331 17.94 -27.20 6.13
CA ASN A 331 18.55 -27.01 7.44
C ASN A 331 18.68 -25.52 7.83
N PHE A 332 17.62 -24.74 7.60
CA PHE A 332 17.59 -23.34 8.00
C PHE A 332 17.26 -23.22 9.49
N ARG A 333 18.12 -22.52 10.26
CA ARG A 333 17.94 -22.36 11.72
C ARG A 333 17.55 -20.96 12.17
N ARG A 334 17.88 -19.92 11.40
CA ARG A 334 17.79 -18.51 11.83
C ARG A 334 16.41 -18.08 12.33
N TYR A 335 15.34 -18.65 11.75
CA TYR A 335 13.95 -18.30 12.06
C TYR A 335 13.08 -19.51 12.43
N LEU A 336 13.71 -20.67 12.64
CA LEU A 336 12.98 -21.92 12.86
C LEU A 336 12.14 -21.86 14.15
N ASP A 337 12.65 -21.24 15.21
CA ASP A 337 11.91 -21.09 16.47
C ASP A 337 10.57 -20.34 16.29
N THR A 338 10.61 -19.26 15.51
CA THR A 338 9.45 -18.42 15.17
C THR A 338 8.47 -19.19 14.30
N LEU A 339 8.97 -19.95 13.33
CA LEU A 339 8.16 -20.81 12.47
C LEU A 339 7.47 -21.93 13.27
N LEU A 340 8.19 -22.59 14.18
CA LEU A 340 7.63 -23.63 15.05
C LEU A 340 6.52 -23.07 15.95
N TYR A 341 6.75 -21.91 16.56
CA TYR A 341 5.72 -21.25 17.37
C TYR A 341 4.47 -20.90 16.55
N ARG A 342 4.65 -20.31 15.36
CA ARG A 342 3.55 -19.99 14.45
C ARG A 342 2.80 -21.24 14.03
N SER A 343 3.52 -22.30 13.68
CA SER A 343 2.93 -23.60 13.33
C SER A 343 2.09 -24.13 14.49
N TYR A 344 2.63 -24.16 15.71
CA TYR A 344 1.86 -24.52 16.91
C TYR A 344 0.53 -23.74 17.01
N LYS A 345 0.55 -22.40 16.89
CA LYS A 345 -0.66 -21.58 16.97
C LYS A 345 -1.65 -21.85 15.83
N ILE A 346 -1.16 -22.02 14.61
CA ILE A 346 -1.98 -22.28 13.41
C ILE A 346 -2.67 -23.64 13.54
N TYR A 347 -1.90 -24.72 13.76
CA TYR A 347 -2.47 -26.06 13.91
C TYR A 347 -3.40 -26.17 15.12
N SER A 348 -3.09 -25.50 16.23
CA SER A 348 -3.98 -25.45 17.40
C SER A 348 -5.32 -24.80 17.07
N ARG A 349 -5.33 -23.66 16.36
CA ARG A 349 -6.56 -22.98 15.93
C ARG A 349 -7.37 -23.79 14.93
N ALA A 350 -6.69 -24.53 14.07
CA ALA A 350 -7.31 -25.40 13.09
C ALA A 350 -7.77 -26.76 13.67
N GLY A 351 -7.55 -27.02 14.97
CA GLY A 351 -8.03 -28.24 15.65
C GLY A 351 -7.08 -29.45 15.60
N TYR A 352 -5.90 -29.33 15.00
CA TYR A 352 -4.90 -30.40 14.88
C TYR A 352 -4.01 -30.48 16.12
N LYS A 353 -4.59 -30.89 17.26
CA LYS A 353 -3.93 -30.88 18.58
C LYS A 353 -2.61 -31.65 18.62
N GLN A 354 -2.55 -32.84 18.03
CA GLN A 354 -1.34 -33.68 18.05
C GLN A 354 -0.18 -33.01 17.31
N THR A 355 -0.43 -32.49 16.11
CA THR A 355 0.57 -31.79 15.30
C THR A 355 1.00 -30.47 15.95
N ALA A 356 0.06 -29.74 16.55
CA ALA A 356 0.38 -28.53 17.31
C ALA A 356 1.34 -28.84 18.48
N GLU A 357 1.05 -29.88 19.26
CA GLU A 357 1.91 -30.31 20.38
C GLU A 357 3.28 -30.81 19.90
N MET A 358 3.36 -31.45 18.73
CA MET A 358 4.65 -31.79 18.11
C MET A 358 5.50 -30.54 17.89
N TYR A 359 4.98 -29.50 17.22
CA TYR A 359 5.73 -28.26 16.98
C TYR A 359 6.13 -27.55 18.29
N LYS A 360 5.23 -27.52 19.28
CA LYS A 360 5.51 -26.98 20.61
C LYS A 360 6.66 -27.72 21.30
N LYS A 361 6.62 -29.06 21.31
CA LYS A 361 7.69 -29.89 21.90
C LYS A 361 9.03 -29.68 21.20
N THR A 362 9.03 -29.61 19.87
CA THR A 362 10.25 -29.31 19.09
C THR A 362 10.82 -27.95 19.46
N LEU A 363 9.99 -26.91 19.55
CA LEU A 363 10.42 -25.56 19.96
C LEU A 363 11.05 -25.57 21.37
N LEU A 364 10.37 -26.21 22.33
CA LEU A 364 10.86 -26.30 23.72
C LEU A 364 12.19 -27.07 23.83
N LYS A 365 12.35 -28.14 23.04
CA LYS A 365 13.55 -28.98 23.03
C LYS A 365 14.73 -28.30 22.34
N GLU A 366 14.51 -27.74 21.16
CA GLU A 366 15.60 -27.24 20.32
C GLU A 366 15.96 -25.77 20.60
N PHE A 367 15.02 -24.97 21.09
CA PHE A 367 15.20 -23.54 21.35
C PHE A 367 14.69 -23.13 22.73
N PRO A 368 15.18 -23.74 23.83
CA PRO A 368 14.66 -23.51 25.18
C PRO A 368 14.79 -22.06 25.67
N LYS A 369 15.70 -21.28 25.06
CA LYS A 369 15.94 -19.85 25.37
C LYS A 369 15.21 -18.89 24.42
N SER A 370 14.42 -19.39 23.47
CA SER A 370 13.68 -18.54 22.54
C SER A 370 12.64 -17.70 23.29
N PHE A 371 12.43 -16.46 22.84
CA PHE A 371 11.33 -15.59 23.29
C PHE A 371 9.98 -16.31 23.25
N TRP A 372 9.74 -17.14 22.23
CA TRP A 372 8.48 -17.84 22.01
C TRP A 372 8.19 -18.93 23.06
N VAL A 373 9.21 -19.48 23.71
CA VAL A 373 9.03 -20.38 24.85
C VAL A 373 8.43 -19.63 26.04
N GLY A 374 8.85 -18.38 26.26
CA GLY A 374 8.23 -17.50 27.25
C GLY A 374 6.76 -17.21 26.92
N GLN A 375 6.46 -16.96 25.63
CA GLN A 375 5.10 -16.68 25.18
C GLN A 375 4.15 -17.88 25.37
N ILE A 376 4.61 -19.11 25.11
CA ILE A 376 3.81 -20.33 25.37
C ILE A 376 3.40 -20.41 26.85
N LYS A 377 4.32 -20.17 27.77
CA LYS A 377 4.03 -20.20 29.22
C LYS A 377 3.02 -19.13 29.63
N ILE A 378 3.07 -17.96 28.98
CA ILE A 378 2.09 -16.88 29.21
C ILE A 378 0.71 -17.30 28.70
N ASP A 379 0.64 -17.90 27.51
CA ASP A 379 -0.60 -18.36 26.90
C ASP A 379 -1.27 -19.46 27.74
N GLU A 380 -0.51 -20.45 28.20
CA GLU A 380 -1.02 -21.55 29.05
C GLU A 380 -1.63 -21.02 30.37
N LYS A 381 -0.96 -20.07 31.03
CA LYS A 381 -1.47 -19.43 32.24
C LYS A 381 -2.75 -18.62 32.02
N LYS A 382 -2.99 -18.13 30.79
CA LYS A 382 -4.24 -17.43 30.46
C LYS A 382 -5.38 -18.41 30.27
N ASP A 383 -5.10 -19.58 29.71
CA ASP A 383 -6.10 -20.63 29.50
C ASP A 383 -6.50 -21.30 30.82
N GLU A 384 -5.59 -21.41 31.80
CA GLU A 384 -5.91 -21.88 33.16
C GLU A 384 -6.88 -20.97 33.94
N LYS A 385 -7.01 -19.69 33.53
CA LYS A 385 -7.86 -18.69 34.20
C LYS A 385 -9.24 -18.55 33.58
N LYS A 386 -9.52 -19.23 32.47
CA LYS A 386 -10.82 -19.27 31.79
C LYS A 386 -11.51 -20.58 32.11
#